data_AF-A0A3M1N0M3-F1
#
_entry.id   AF-A0A3M1N0M3-F1
#
_cell.length_a   1.000
_cell.length_b   1.000
_cell.length_c   1.000
_cell.angle_alpha   90.00
_cell.angle_beta   90.00
_cell.angle_gamma   90.00
#
_symmetry.space_group_name_H-M   'P 1'
#
loop_
_entity.id
_entity.type
_entity.pdbx_description
1 polymer ?
#
loop_
_entity_poly.entity_id
_entity_poly.type
_entity_poly.pdbx_seq_one_letter_code
_entity_poly.pdbx_strand_id
1 'polypeptide(L)'
;MLFSSFAAFSLLCTEPGRVETPLQVVRFMVGLAEAPKSGKLLEPASAHGPFLQAFREAHRTDGHFFGVEIAPPVLKLPLWAMEVVADFVFWEPTEAFDLILGNPPYGIVGEASKYPIHTLKQVKRLYKQTLSTWKGKYNLYG
;
A
#
# COMPACT_ATOMS: atom_id res chain seq x y z
N MET A 1 -8.47 10.69 -12.98
CA MET A 1 -8.01 10.29 -11.64
C MET A 1 -6.84 11.17 -11.27
N LEU A 2 -7.05 12.17 -10.41
CA LEU A 2 -5.99 13.00 -9.85
C LEU A 2 -5.94 12.67 -8.36
N PHE A 3 -4.94 11.90 -7.95
CA PHE A 3 -4.63 11.67 -6.53
C PHE A 3 -3.82 12.87 -6.04
N SER A 4 -4.32 13.60 -5.04
CA SER A 4 -3.74 14.88 -4.59
C SER A 4 -2.65 14.77 -3.53
N SER A 5 -2.22 13.58 -3.14
CA SER A 5 -0.93 13.37 -2.47
C SER A 5 -0.59 11.88 -2.38
N PHE A 6 0.58 11.50 -2.89
CA PHE A 6 1.13 10.14 -2.79
C PHE A 6 2.54 10.28 -2.21
N ALA A 7 2.71 9.93 -0.93
CA ALA A 7 4.02 9.89 -0.30
C ALA A 7 4.49 8.44 -0.22
N ALA A 8 5.34 8.01 -1.16
CA ALA A 8 5.98 6.70 -1.15
C ALA A 8 7.50 6.87 -1.01
N PHE A 9 8.13 6.22 -0.03
CA PHE A 9 9.59 6.18 0.12
C PHE A 9 10.12 4.76 0.35
N SER A 10 11.24 4.50 -0.33
CA SER A 10 11.85 3.23 -0.74
C SER A 10 12.68 2.52 0.34
N LEU A 11 12.57 1.18 0.44
CA LEU A 11 13.63 0.27 0.92
C LEU A 11 13.40 -1.19 0.43
N LEU A 12 14.50 -1.86 0.06
CA LEU A 12 14.63 -3.13 -0.70
C LEU A 12 14.15 -4.40 0.04
N CYS A 13 13.74 -5.41 -0.75
CA CYS A 13 13.17 -6.70 -0.33
C CYS A 13 14.19 -7.82 -0.07
N THR A 14 13.90 -8.68 0.93
CA THR A 14 14.36 -10.09 1.02
C THR A 14 13.22 -10.99 1.53
N GLU A 15 12.76 -11.93 0.69
CA GLU A 15 11.94 -13.18 0.90
C GLU A 15 10.84 -13.26 2.01
N PRO A 16 9.60 -13.70 1.70
CA PRO A 16 8.72 -13.25 0.64
C PRO A 16 8.07 -11.92 1.04
N GLY A 17 8.53 -10.83 0.44
CA GLY A 17 7.73 -9.62 0.19
C GLY A 17 7.31 -8.74 1.38
N ARG A 18 7.57 -9.12 2.63
CA ARG A 18 7.23 -8.31 3.81
C ARG A 18 8.44 -7.50 4.27
N VAL A 19 8.47 -6.21 3.92
CA VAL A 19 9.48 -5.27 4.41
C VAL A 19 8.83 -4.40 5.48
N GLU A 20 9.21 -4.62 6.73
CA GLU A 20 8.82 -3.73 7.82
C GLU A 20 9.41 -2.35 7.56
N THR A 21 8.56 -1.33 7.62
CA THR A 21 9.02 0.05 7.52
C THR A 21 9.58 0.46 8.88
N PRO A 22 10.85 0.91 8.99
CA PRO A 22 11.39 1.34 10.27
C PRO A 22 10.49 2.39 10.93
N LEU A 23 10.23 2.25 12.23
CA LEU A 23 9.27 3.10 12.95
C LEU A 23 9.55 4.60 12.80
N GLN A 24 10.83 4.98 12.74
CA GLN A 24 11.24 6.37 12.50
C GLN A 24 10.80 6.91 11.13
N VAL A 25 10.81 6.06 10.10
CA VAL A 25 10.33 6.40 8.75
C VAL A 25 8.81 6.52 8.74
N VAL A 26 8.11 5.58 9.39
CA VAL A 26 6.65 5.65 9.55
C VAL A 26 6.25 6.97 10.23
N ARG A 27 6.88 7.30 11.37
CA ARG A 27 6.60 8.53 12.12
C ARG A 27 6.92 9.78 11.30
N PHE A 28 8.03 9.78 10.57
CA PHE A 28 8.39 10.88 9.68
C PHE A 28 7.32 11.11 8.60
N MET A 29 6.91 10.05 7.91
CA MET A 29 5.89 10.12 6.85
C MET A 29 4.53 10.55 7.42
N VAL A 30 4.13 10.02 8.58
CA VAL A 30 2.90 10.44 9.28
C VAL A 30 2.94 11.91 9.69
N GLY A 31 4.12 12.42 10.07
CA GLY A 31 4.30 13.84 10.42
C GLY A 31 4.18 14.80 9.23
N LEU A 32 4.28 14.29 8.00
CA LEU A 32 4.05 15.04 6.76
C LEU A 32 2.62 14.88 6.22
N ALA A 33 1.87 13.91 6.74
CA ALA A 33 0.58 13.53 6.22
C ALA A 33 -0.54 14.35 6.87
N GLU A 34 -1.48 14.81 6.05
CA GLU A 34 -2.66 15.56 6.50
C GLU A 34 -3.92 14.93 5.92
N ALA A 35 -4.98 14.91 6.71
CA ALA A 35 -6.31 14.51 6.30
C ALA A 35 -7.36 15.26 7.14
N PRO A 36 -8.59 15.46 6.62
CA PRO A 36 -9.71 15.93 7.44
C PRO A 36 -9.92 15.02 8.65
N LYS A 37 -10.42 15.57 9.76
CA LYS A 37 -10.64 14.80 11.00
C LYS A 37 -11.51 13.55 10.76
N SER A 38 -12.58 13.68 9.99
CA SER A 38 -13.45 12.55 9.58
C SER A 38 -13.11 11.99 8.20
N GLY A 39 -11.88 12.20 7.71
CA GLY A 39 -11.45 11.76 6.39
C GLY A 39 -11.33 10.24 6.28
N LYS A 40 -11.30 9.74 5.04
CA LYS A 40 -11.04 8.35 4.69
C LYS A 40 -9.56 8.15 4.41
N LEU A 41 -8.93 7.28 5.19
CA LEU A 41 -7.51 6.95 5.11
C LEU A 41 -7.32 5.54 4.61
N LEU A 42 -6.37 5.35 3.70
CA LEU A 42 -6.05 4.07 3.11
C LEU A 42 -4.56 3.74 3.26
N GLU A 43 -4.29 2.52 3.74
CA GLU A 43 -2.98 1.89 3.67
C GLU A 43 -3.02 0.71 2.68
N PRO A 44 -2.43 0.83 1.48
CA PRO A 44 -2.28 -0.29 0.56
C PRO A 44 -1.11 -1.19 0.98
N ALA A 45 -1.22 -2.50 0.71
CA ALA A 45 -0.25 -3.52 1.16
C ALA A 45 -0.03 -3.46 2.68
N SER A 46 -1.14 -3.33 3.42
CA SER A 46 -1.13 -2.90 4.82
C SER A 46 -0.58 -3.95 5.79
N ALA A 47 -0.72 -5.24 5.52
CA ALA A 47 -0.50 -6.30 6.50
C ALA A 47 -1.16 -5.98 7.87
N HIS A 48 -0.39 -5.49 8.85
CA HIS A 48 -0.87 -5.15 10.19
C HIS A 48 -1.16 -3.65 10.39
N GLY A 49 -1.06 -2.84 9.34
CA GLY A 49 -1.41 -1.42 9.31
C GLY A 49 -0.52 -0.49 10.15
N PRO A 50 0.82 -0.55 10.05
CA PRO A 50 1.70 0.33 10.83
C PRO A 50 1.46 1.82 10.55
N PHE A 51 1.10 2.22 9.33
CA PHE A 51 0.82 3.62 9.01
C PHE A 51 -0.55 4.06 9.54
N LEU A 52 -1.59 3.23 9.44
CA LEU A 52 -2.91 3.53 10.02
C LEU A 52 -2.80 3.74 11.54
N GLN A 53 -2.10 2.84 12.22
CA GLN A 53 -1.89 2.91 13.67
C GLN A 53 -1.14 4.19 14.07
N ALA A 54 -0.02 4.46 13.42
CA ALA A 54 0.79 5.64 13.69
C ALA A 54 0.05 6.95 13.37
N PHE A 55 -0.71 7.00 12.28
CA PHE A 55 -1.51 8.17 11.93
C PHE A 55 -2.58 8.45 12.99
N ARG A 56 -3.32 7.41 13.38
CA ARG A 56 -4.38 7.54 14.40
C ARG A 56 -3.82 8.02 15.74
N GLU A 57 -2.67 7.49 16.16
CA GLU A 57 -1.99 7.90 17.39
C GLU A 57 -1.53 9.37 17.34
N ALA A 58 -0.87 9.78 16.25
CA ALA A 58 -0.32 11.12 16.10
C ALA A 58 -1.40 12.21 15.98
N HIS A 59 -2.47 11.93 15.22
CA HIS A 59 -3.50 12.92 14.90
C HIS A 59 -4.74 12.84 15.81
N ARG A 60 -4.82 11.83 16.69
CA ARG A 60 -5.92 11.60 17.64
C ARG A 60 -7.30 11.75 17.00
N THR A 61 -7.49 11.01 15.90
CA THR A 61 -8.68 11.15 15.06
C THR A 61 -9.51 9.87 14.98
N ASP A 62 -10.80 10.05 14.76
CA ASP A 62 -11.80 8.99 14.53
C ASP A 62 -12.17 8.91 13.04
N GLY A 63 -11.19 9.16 12.17
CA GLY A 63 -11.34 9.00 10.73
C GLY A 63 -11.72 7.57 10.34
N HIS A 64 -12.01 7.37 9.07
CA HIS A 64 -12.35 6.06 8.53
C HIS A 64 -11.09 5.41 7.96
N PHE A 65 -10.59 4.36 8.61
CA PHE A 65 -9.33 3.72 8.26
C PHE A 65 -9.56 2.43 7.49
N PHE A 66 -8.82 2.25 6.39
CA PHE A 66 -8.93 1.10 5.51
C PHE A 66 -7.53 0.53 5.23
N GLY A 67 -7.38 -0.78 5.35
CA GLY A 67 -6.18 -1.47 4.92
C GLY A 67 -6.51 -2.48 3.84
N VAL A 68 -5.80 -2.39 2.71
CA VAL A 68 -5.92 -3.34 1.60
C VAL A 68 -4.71 -4.25 1.61
N GLU A 69 -4.94 -5.56 1.51
CA GLU A 69 -3.87 -6.56 1.47
C GLU A 69 -4.28 -7.73 0.58
N ILE A 70 -3.35 -8.21 -0.26
CA ILE A 70 -3.59 -9.31 -1.18
C ILE A 70 -3.46 -10.68 -0.49
N ALA A 71 -2.71 -10.75 0.60
CA ALA A 71 -2.45 -11.96 1.37
C ALA A 71 -3.27 -12.00 2.69
N PRO A 72 -4.44 -12.67 2.75
CA PRO A 72 -5.28 -12.74 3.95
C PRO A 72 -4.54 -13.14 5.24
N PRO A 73 -3.58 -14.09 5.25
CA PRO A 73 -2.92 -14.52 6.49
C PRO A 73 -2.13 -13.43 7.23
N VAL A 74 -1.73 -12.36 6.52
CA VAL A 74 -0.96 -11.25 7.10
C VAL A 74 -1.80 -10.01 7.37
N LEU A 75 -3.03 -9.95 6.84
CA LEU A 75 -3.97 -8.88 7.11
C LEU A 75 -4.48 -9.01 8.55
N LYS A 76 -4.04 -8.10 9.41
CA LYS A 76 -4.34 -8.11 10.86
C LYS A 76 -4.43 -6.69 11.36
N LEU A 77 -5.52 -6.02 11.06
CA LEU A 77 -5.75 -4.65 11.49
C LEU A 77 -6.44 -4.60 12.86
N PRO A 78 -6.28 -3.50 13.60
CA PRO A 78 -7.11 -3.24 14.77
C PRO A 78 -8.60 -3.15 14.41
N LEU A 79 -9.49 -3.48 15.36
CA LEU A 79 -10.96 -3.53 15.16
C LEU A 79 -11.61 -2.21 14.69
N TRP A 80 -10.90 -1.09 14.82
CA TRP A 80 -11.37 0.22 14.37
C TRP A 80 -11.05 0.51 12.90
N ALA A 81 -10.31 -0.37 12.22
CA ALA A 81 -9.98 -0.26 10.81
C ALA A 81 -10.73 -1.33 10.00
N MET A 82 -11.06 -1.00 8.75
CA MET A 82 -11.68 -1.90 7.81
C MET A 82 -10.62 -2.70 7.04
N GLU A 83 -10.75 -4.02 7.09
CA GLU A 83 -9.91 -4.95 6.33
C GLU A 83 -10.51 -5.21 4.94
N VAL A 84 -9.70 -5.08 3.90
CA VAL A 84 -10.06 -5.39 2.52
C VAL A 84 -9.05 -6.37 1.94
N VAL A 85 -9.50 -7.60 1.66
CA VAL A 85 -8.67 -8.63 1.00
C VAL A 85 -8.79 -8.47 -0.52
N ALA A 86 -7.80 -7.83 -1.13
CA ALA A 86 -7.79 -7.56 -2.57
C ALA A 86 -6.38 -7.27 -3.11
N ASP A 87 -6.19 -7.45 -4.42
CA ASP A 87 -5.08 -6.85 -5.15
C ASP A 87 -5.36 -5.35 -5.32
N PHE A 88 -4.57 -4.49 -4.67
CA PHE A 88 -4.76 -3.04 -4.68
C PHE A 88 -4.77 -2.44 -6.10
N VAL A 89 -4.03 -3.01 -7.05
CA VAL A 89 -3.97 -2.49 -8.43
C VAL A 89 -5.28 -2.70 -9.19
N PHE A 90 -6.03 -3.74 -8.85
CA PHE A 90 -7.31 -4.07 -9.49
C PHE A 90 -8.53 -3.79 -8.60
N TRP A 91 -8.31 -3.35 -7.38
CA TRP A 91 -9.39 -3.02 -6.45
C TRP A 91 -10.05 -1.71 -6.86
N GLU A 92 -11.37 -1.75 -7.05
CA GLU A 92 -12.19 -0.60 -7.39
C GLU A 92 -13.05 -0.19 -6.18
N PRO A 93 -12.58 0.76 -5.36
CA PRO A 93 -13.40 1.28 -4.26
C PRO A 93 -14.57 2.10 -4.84
N THR A 94 -15.72 2.06 -4.15
CA THR A 94 -16.90 2.85 -4.52
C THR A 94 -16.74 4.34 -4.30
N GLU A 95 -15.76 4.73 -3.47
CA GLU A 95 -15.51 6.11 -3.07
C GLU A 95 -14.00 6.40 -3.02
N ALA A 96 -13.63 7.67 -3.16
CA ALA A 96 -12.24 8.10 -3.05
C ALA A 96 -11.78 8.24 -1.59
N PHE A 97 -10.47 8.27 -1.41
CA PHE A 97 -9.80 8.47 -0.13
C PHE A 97 -9.20 9.86 -0.03
N ASP A 98 -9.24 10.45 1.16
CA ASP A 98 -8.65 11.76 1.45
C ASP A 98 -7.12 11.65 1.60
N LEU A 99 -6.64 10.51 2.11
CA LEU A 99 -5.22 10.23 2.28
C LEU A 99 -4.91 8.76 1.97
N ILE A 100 -3.90 8.52 1.15
CA ILE A 100 -3.31 7.21 0.92
C ILE A 100 -1.87 7.25 1.42
N LEU A 101 -1.53 6.40 2.37
CA LEU A 101 -0.23 6.37 3.03
C LEU A 101 0.20 4.93 3.27
N GLY A 102 1.43 4.58 2.91
CA GLY A 102 1.93 3.22 3.12
C GLY A 102 3.30 3.01 2.50
N ASN A 103 3.73 1.75 2.53
CA ASN A 103 4.95 1.30 1.87
C ASN A 103 4.61 0.19 0.85
N PRO A 104 4.47 0.52 -0.44
CA PRO A 104 4.10 -0.47 -1.44
C PRO A 104 5.22 -1.50 -1.65
N PRO A 105 4.91 -2.72 -2.13
CA PRO A 105 5.92 -3.72 -2.42
C PRO A 105 6.83 -3.28 -3.60
N TYR A 106 8.13 -3.53 -3.48
CA TYR A 106 9.12 -3.22 -4.51
C TYR A 106 9.51 -4.49 -5.27
N GLY A 107 9.57 -4.39 -6.59
CA GLY A 107 10.18 -5.43 -7.41
C GLY A 107 9.69 -5.45 -8.84
N ILE A 108 10.56 -5.97 -9.70
CA ILE A 108 10.21 -6.26 -11.09
C ILE A 108 9.44 -7.57 -11.11
N VAL A 109 8.30 -7.58 -11.82
CA VAL A 109 7.54 -8.81 -12.08
C VAL A 109 8.23 -9.62 -13.19
N GLY A 110 8.61 -10.87 -12.93
CA GLY A 110 9.31 -11.69 -13.93
C GLY A 110 9.59 -13.14 -13.52
N GLU A 111 10.49 -13.82 -14.24
CA GLU A 111 10.92 -15.19 -13.91
C GLU A 111 11.57 -15.27 -12.53
N ALA A 112 11.23 -16.31 -11.75
CA ALA A 112 11.76 -16.54 -10.40
C ALA A 112 13.30 -16.64 -10.37
N SER A 113 13.92 -17.13 -11.45
CA SER A 113 15.37 -17.25 -11.56
C SER A 113 16.12 -15.91 -11.64
N LYS A 114 15.40 -14.80 -11.85
CA LYS A 114 16.01 -13.49 -12.11
C LYS A 114 15.35 -12.32 -11.38
N TYR A 115 14.08 -12.47 -10.99
CA TYR A 115 13.29 -11.36 -10.46
C TYR A 115 12.54 -11.76 -9.19
N PRO A 116 12.42 -10.82 -8.22
CA PRO A 116 11.87 -11.13 -6.90
C PRO A 116 10.37 -11.40 -6.92
N ILE A 117 9.63 -10.82 -7.89
CA ILE A 117 8.17 -10.96 -7.96
C ILE A 117 7.80 -11.88 -9.12
N HIS A 118 7.69 -13.17 -8.81
CA HIS A 118 7.35 -14.20 -9.79
C HIS A 118 5.91 -14.71 -9.64
N THR A 119 5.31 -14.55 -8.47
CA THR A 119 3.91 -14.91 -8.16
C THR A 119 2.91 -14.18 -9.05
N LEU A 120 3.23 -12.94 -9.47
CA LEU A 120 2.37 -12.13 -10.34
C LEU A 120 2.63 -12.33 -11.85
N LYS A 121 3.53 -13.23 -12.24
CA LYS A 121 3.90 -13.41 -13.66
C LYS A 121 2.70 -13.75 -14.54
N GLN A 122 1.79 -14.58 -14.05
CA GLN A 122 0.58 -14.99 -14.78
C GLN A 122 -0.39 -13.83 -15.04
N VAL A 123 -0.46 -12.87 -14.12
CA VAL A 123 -1.35 -11.69 -14.19
C VAL A 123 -0.64 -10.44 -14.72
N LYS A 124 0.66 -10.50 -15.01
CA LYS A 124 1.47 -9.36 -15.50
C LYS A 124 0.85 -8.65 -16.70
N ARG A 125 0.16 -9.36 -17.59
CA ARG A 125 -0.53 -8.76 -18.74
C ARG A 125 -1.65 -7.81 -18.30
N LEU A 126 -2.41 -8.17 -17.26
CA LEU A 126 -3.48 -7.34 -16.72
C LEU A 126 -2.90 -6.07 -16.09
N TYR A 127 -1.83 -6.19 -15.31
CA TYR A 127 -1.13 -5.03 -14.74
C TYR A 127 -0.68 -4.03 -15.81
N LYS A 128 -0.13 -4.52 -16.93
CA LYS A 128 0.26 -3.69 -18.07
C LYS A 128 -0.91 -2.97 -18.74
N GLN A 129 -2.09 -3.58 -18.74
CA GLN A 129 -3.29 -3.00 -19.34
C GLN A 129 -3.93 -1.96 -18.42
N THR A 130 -3.85 -2.17 -17.10
CA THR A 130 -4.41 -1.27 -16.09
C THR A 130 -3.54 -0.04 -15.85
N LEU A 131 -2.21 -0.19 -15.81
CA LEU A 131 -1.28 0.89 -15.47
C LEU A 131 -0.76 1.59 -16.73
N SER A 132 -1.27 2.78 -17.01
CA SER A 132 -0.87 3.59 -18.19
C SER A 132 0.60 4.02 -18.17
N THR A 133 1.21 4.09 -17.00
CA THR A 133 2.63 4.43 -16.79
C THR A 133 3.56 3.23 -17.00
N TRP A 134 3.03 2.02 -17.23
CA TRP A 134 3.84 0.81 -17.40
C TRP A 134 4.81 0.93 -18.59
N LYS A 135 6.12 1.03 -18.32
CA LYS A 135 7.18 1.05 -19.34
C LYS A 135 8.30 0.05 -19.05
N GLY A 136 8.73 -0.67 -20.09
CA GLY A 136 9.83 -1.62 -20.01
C GLY A 136 9.59 -2.75 -18.99
N LYS A 137 10.55 -2.95 -18.08
CA LYS A 137 10.43 -3.95 -17.01
C LYS A 137 9.44 -3.54 -15.93
N TYR A 138 9.34 -2.23 -15.68
CA TYR A 138 8.52 -1.58 -14.65
C TYR A 138 8.76 -2.10 -13.23
N ASN A 139 8.16 -1.45 -12.23
CA ASN A 139 8.21 -1.87 -10.84
C ASN A 139 6.81 -1.78 -10.22
N LEU A 140 6.48 -2.61 -9.24
CA LEU A 140 5.18 -2.56 -8.57
C LEU A 140 4.91 -1.23 -7.84
N TYR A 141 5.94 -0.47 -7.45
CA TYR A 141 5.74 0.84 -6.83
C TYR A 141 5.31 1.96 -7.79
N GLY A 142 5.40 1.75 -9.11
CA GLY A 142 5.17 2.78 -10.14
C GLY A 142 6.37 3.11 -11.01
#